data_AF-A0A1I5FAG4-F1
#
_entry.id   AF-A0A1I5FAG4-F1
#
_cell.length_a   1.000
_cell.length_b   1.000
_cell.length_c   1.000
_cell.angle_alpha   90.00
_cell.angle_beta   90.00
_cell.angle_gamma   90.00
#
_symmetry.space_group_name_H-M   'P 1'
#
loop_
_entity.id
_entity.type
_entity.pdbx_description
1 polymer ?
#
loop_
_entity_poly.entity_id
_entity_poly.type
_entity_poly.pdbx_seq_one_letter_code
_entity_poly.pdbx_strand_id
1 'polypeptide(L)'
;MKPSFVPSSHRRHLGLTMELERLLNVRPLKIVRDAGATIRSIALFATLLLAGGGYLTYLVSARFDDTKVLAGTAVAEFGLLLLAAACFRYYSVHYCDPAPYEILRIEGLLIIEPVGGYHRYTNTRRQTIKVLRDNVRLVEHRSHFTGRGSRGKNSIESLIPGHDLFVARAAEEDGGRRLWIYPGRPLFRGDVEEVGIRQVFEDNIETMKPYYRKGGNRFKTREISIAIRFVLAEDPLKIDGLVWNNGTTYHKRREVGTIAPVRTVDRLAGTVEYQISVPRAKPHHAYGFRWVWPDGSFQKRVK
;
A
#
# COMPACT_ATOMS: atom_id res chain seq x y z
N MET A 1 -38.41 -3.13 -49.65
CA MET A 1 -37.46 -4.01 -48.95
C MET A 1 -36.05 -3.69 -49.46
N LYS A 2 -35.21 -3.11 -48.58
CA LYS A 2 -33.76 -2.93 -48.79
C LYS A 2 -33.09 -3.46 -47.52
N PRO A 3 -32.15 -4.42 -47.59
CA PRO A 3 -31.38 -4.82 -46.42
C PRO A 3 -30.30 -3.78 -46.15
N SER A 4 -30.29 -3.22 -44.95
CA SER A 4 -29.24 -2.35 -44.44
C SER A 4 -28.04 -3.19 -44.00
N PHE A 5 -26.91 -2.91 -44.63
CA PHE A 5 -25.59 -3.39 -44.24
C PHE A 5 -25.21 -2.84 -42.85
N VAL A 6 -24.92 -3.73 -41.90
CA VAL A 6 -24.26 -3.40 -40.64
C VAL A 6 -22.76 -3.65 -40.78
N PRO A 7 -21.86 -2.69 -40.50
CA PRO A 7 -20.43 -2.90 -40.64
C PRO A 7 -19.89 -3.85 -39.55
N SER A 8 -19.15 -4.85 -39.99
CA SER A 8 -18.50 -5.88 -39.20
C SER A 8 -17.22 -5.40 -38.48
N SER A 9 -17.32 -4.38 -37.61
CA SER A 9 -16.17 -3.89 -36.83
C SER A 9 -16.14 -4.38 -35.37
N HIS A 10 -17.18 -5.07 -34.89
CA HIS A 10 -17.32 -5.46 -33.48
C HIS A 10 -16.75 -6.84 -33.09
N ARG A 11 -16.06 -7.56 -33.99
CA ARG A 11 -15.53 -8.92 -33.67
C ARG A 11 -14.02 -9.06 -33.55
N ARG A 12 -13.22 -8.00 -33.76
CA ARG A 12 -11.75 -8.11 -33.64
C ARG A 12 -11.17 -7.66 -32.29
N HIS A 13 -11.93 -6.95 -31.45
CA HIS A 13 -11.44 -6.49 -30.14
C HIS A 13 -11.56 -7.52 -29.03
N LEU A 14 -12.42 -8.54 -29.15
CA LEU A 14 -12.62 -9.58 -28.12
C LEU A 14 -11.53 -10.66 -28.13
N GLY A 15 -10.81 -10.86 -29.25
CA GLY A 15 -9.71 -11.83 -29.34
C GLY A 15 -8.42 -11.35 -28.68
N LEU A 16 -8.08 -10.08 -28.88
CA LEU A 16 -6.86 -9.46 -28.33
C LEU A 16 -6.97 -9.16 -26.83
N THR A 17 -8.16 -8.83 -26.31
CA THR A 17 -8.37 -8.60 -24.87
C THR A 17 -8.23 -9.89 -24.07
N MET A 18 -8.74 -11.01 -24.60
CA MET A 18 -8.70 -12.30 -23.91
C MET A 18 -7.30 -12.95 -23.92
N GLU A 19 -6.49 -12.73 -24.97
CA GLU A 19 -5.07 -13.12 -25.00
C GLU A 19 -4.19 -12.23 -24.12
N LEU A 20 -4.44 -10.91 -24.10
CA LEU A 20 -3.73 -9.99 -23.21
C LEU A 20 -4.10 -10.23 -21.74
N GLU A 21 -5.35 -10.57 -21.45
CA GLU A 21 -5.82 -10.99 -20.13
C GLU A 21 -5.19 -12.32 -19.70
N ARG A 22 -4.98 -13.28 -20.61
CA ARG A 22 -4.18 -14.48 -20.32
C ARG A 22 -2.73 -14.10 -20.04
N LEU A 23 -2.09 -13.28 -20.87
CA LEU A 23 -0.71 -12.82 -20.71
C LEU A 23 -0.47 -12.00 -19.42
N LEU A 24 -1.47 -11.24 -18.96
CA LEU A 24 -1.41 -10.45 -17.73
C LEU A 24 -1.85 -11.23 -16.48
N ASN A 25 -2.66 -12.28 -16.62
CA ASN A 25 -3.04 -13.20 -15.52
C ASN A 25 -2.09 -14.38 -15.33
N VAL A 26 -1.08 -14.58 -16.18
CA VAL A 26 -0.02 -15.53 -15.85
C VAL A 26 0.83 -14.93 -14.71
N ARG A 27 0.48 -15.30 -13.46
CA ARG A 27 1.33 -15.20 -12.26
C ARG A 27 2.81 -15.60 -12.49
N PRO A 28 3.20 -16.50 -13.41
CA PRO A 28 4.58 -16.84 -13.65
C PRO A 28 5.37 -15.73 -14.34
N LEU A 29 4.86 -14.76 -15.10
CA LEU A 29 5.78 -13.91 -15.88
C LEU A 29 6.52 -12.84 -15.06
N LYS A 30 5.88 -12.29 -14.02
CA LYS A 30 6.56 -11.46 -13.00
C LYS A 30 7.37 -12.29 -12.02
N ILE A 31 6.87 -13.47 -11.66
CA ILE A 31 7.57 -14.37 -10.73
C ILE A 31 8.73 -15.06 -11.43
N VAL A 32 8.73 -15.36 -12.72
CA VAL A 32 9.78 -16.15 -13.41
C VAL A 32 10.93 -15.26 -13.87
N ARG A 33 10.70 -13.97 -14.17
CA ARG A 33 11.80 -13.05 -14.50
C ARG A 33 12.56 -12.61 -13.25
N ASP A 34 11.85 -12.30 -12.16
CA ASP A 34 12.47 -11.98 -10.87
C ASP A 34 12.92 -13.26 -10.16
N ALA A 35 12.11 -14.32 -10.08
CA ALA A 35 12.52 -15.58 -9.46
C ALA A 35 13.52 -16.37 -10.32
N GLY A 36 13.62 -16.21 -11.63
CA GLY A 36 14.65 -16.88 -12.43
C GLY A 36 16.05 -16.40 -12.06
N ALA A 37 16.24 -15.07 -11.97
CA ALA A 37 17.48 -14.47 -11.49
C ALA A 37 17.68 -14.70 -9.98
N THR A 38 16.61 -14.62 -9.19
CA THR A 38 16.65 -14.82 -7.72
C THR A 38 16.93 -16.28 -7.36
N ILE A 39 16.30 -17.27 -8.01
CA ILE A 39 16.54 -18.71 -7.81
C ILE A 39 17.93 -19.10 -8.29
N ARG A 40 18.40 -18.59 -9.44
CA ARG A 40 19.79 -18.85 -9.87
C ARG A 40 20.79 -18.26 -8.89
N SER A 41 20.54 -17.07 -8.36
CA SER A 41 21.41 -16.44 -7.36
C SER A 41 21.36 -17.20 -6.03
N ILE A 42 20.17 -17.57 -5.54
CA ILE A 42 19.99 -18.35 -4.31
C ILE A 42 20.62 -19.74 -4.46
N ALA A 43 20.40 -20.41 -5.59
CA ALA A 43 21.01 -21.71 -5.86
C ALA A 43 22.53 -21.60 -5.88
N LEU A 44 23.10 -20.63 -6.60
CA LEU A 44 24.55 -20.47 -6.70
C LEU A 44 25.19 -20.12 -5.34
N PHE A 45 24.57 -19.23 -4.55
CA PHE A 45 25.03 -18.91 -3.20
C PHE A 45 24.83 -20.05 -2.20
N ALA A 46 23.68 -20.74 -2.24
CA ALA A 46 23.41 -21.89 -1.37
C ALA A 46 24.32 -23.07 -1.71
N THR A 47 24.60 -23.31 -2.99
CA THR A 47 25.56 -24.36 -3.43
C THR A 47 26.97 -24.01 -2.96
N LEU A 48 27.41 -22.76 -3.08
CA LEU A 48 28.73 -22.34 -2.57
C LEU A 48 28.82 -22.43 -1.04
N LEU A 49 27.73 -22.11 -0.31
CA LEU A 49 27.67 -22.21 1.14
C LEU A 49 27.59 -23.65 1.64
N LEU A 50 26.83 -24.52 0.97
CA LEU A 50 26.76 -25.95 1.31
C LEU A 50 28.05 -26.69 0.95
N ALA A 51 28.68 -26.36 -0.18
CA ALA A 51 29.98 -26.93 -0.54
C ALA A 51 31.09 -26.43 0.39
N GLY A 52 31.11 -25.12 0.71
CA GLY A 52 32.08 -24.51 1.61
C GLY A 52 31.92 -24.98 3.05
N GLY A 53 30.70 -24.95 3.59
CA GLY A 53 30.38 -25.40 4.95
C GLY A 53 30.50 -26.92 5.11
N GLY A 54 30.03 -27.69 4.12
CA GLY A 54 30.23 -29.14 4.11
C GLY A 54 31.72 -29.53 4.11
N TYR A 55 32.56 -28.81 3.36
CA TYR A 55 34.01 -29.01 3.34
C TYR A 55 34.68 -28.57 4.65
N LEU A 56 34.23 -27.46 5.25
CA LEU A 56 34.75 -26.97 6.53
C LEU A 56 34.38 -27.92 7.67
N THR A 57 33.12 -28.36 7.72
CA THR A 57 32.60 -29.33 8.69
C THR A 57 33.33 -30.67 8.54
N TYR A 58 33.56 -31.14 7.30
CA TYR A 58 34.35 -32.33 7.02
C TYR A 58 35.80 -32.20 7.56
N LEU A 59 36.50 -31.11 7.22
CA LEU A 59 37.87 -30.86 7.70
C LEU A 59 37.96 -30.76 9.22
N VAL A 60 36.95 -30.20 9.87
CA VAL A 60 36.89 -30.06 11.32
C VAL A 60 36.61 -31.42 11.97
N SER A 61 35.62 -32.17 11.48
CA SER A 61 35.32 -33.53 11.97
C SER A 61 36.47 -34.52 11.75
N ALA A 62 37.28 -34.31 10.70
CA ALA A 62 38.42 -35.17 10.37
C ALA A 62 39.68 -34.85 11.21
N ARG A 63 39.73 -33.69 11.88
CA ARG A 63 40.90 -33.24 12.67
C ARG A 63 40.63 -33.02 14.16
N PHE A 64 39.37 -32.85 14.56
CA PHE A 64 39.00 -32.47 15.93
C PHE A 64 37.76 -33.26 16.39
N ASP A 65 37.92 -34.06 17.44
CA ASP A 65 36.82 -34.78 18.12
C ASP A 65 36.09 -33.93 19.18
N ASP A 66 36.46 -32.66 19.34
CA ASP A 66 35.87 -31.79 20.35
C ASP A 66 34.55 -31.17 19.87
N THR A 67 33.45 -31.60 20.50
CA THR A 67 32.08 -31.12 20.27
C THR A 67 31.96 -29.59 20.37
N LYS A 68 32.83 -28.91 21.13
CA LYS A 68 32.84 -27.44 21.22
C LYS A 68 33.35 -26.78 19.94
N VAL A 69 34.29 -27.40 19.23
CA VAL A 69 34.84 -26.91 17.96
C VAL A 69 33.82 -27.10 16.83
N LEU A 70 33.11 -28.23 16.84
CA LEU A 70 31.97 -28.49 15.94
C LEU A 70 30.80 -27.51 16.19
N ALA A 71 30.47 -27.22 17.45
CA ALA A 71 29.44 -26.23 17.77
C ALA A 71 29.84 -24.81 17.33
N GLY A 72 31.11 -24.41 17.53
CA GLY A 72 31.62 -23.10 17.11
C GLY A 72 31.60 -22.92 15.59
N THR A 73 31.92 -23.96 14.83
CA THR A 73 31.90 -23.95 13.36
C THR A 73 30.47 -23.88 12.82
N ALA A 74 29.53 -24.64 13.38
CA ALA A 74 28.11 -24.55 13.03
C ALA A 74 27.53 -23.14 13.29
N VAL A 75 27.90 -22.49 14.39
CA VAL A 75 27.49 -21.09 14.68
C VAL A 75 28.09 -20.12 13.66
N ALA A 76 29.36 -20.29 13.30
CA ALA A 76 30.01 -19.45 12.29
C ALA A 76 29.37 -19.60 10.90
N GLU A 77 29.07 -20.82 10.49
CA GLU A 77 28.36 -21.11 9.23
C GLU A 77 26.95 -20.50 9.21
N PHE A 78 26.20 -20.66 10.31
CA PHE A 78 24.88 -20.05 10.44
C PHE A 78 24.95 -18.52 10.38
N GLY A 79 25.95 -17.91 11.04
CA GLY A 79 26.20 -16.47 10.95
C GLY A 79 26.50 -16.00 9.52
N LEU A 80 27.29 -16.78 8.77
CA LEU A 80 27.65 -16.48 7.39
C LEU A 80 26.45 -16.62 6.43
N LEU A 81 25.58 -17.61 6.66
CA LEU A 81 24.29 -17.75 5.98
C LEU A 81 23.37 -16.55 6.23
N LEU A 82 23.26 -16.08 7.48
CA LEU A 82 22.47 -14.90 7.80
C LEU A 82 23.03 -13.63 7.14
N LEU A 83 24.35 -13.46 7.14
CA LEU A 83 25.01 -12.34 6.48
C LEU A 83 24.77 -12.37 4.97
N ALA A 84 24.94 -13.53 4.32
CA ALA A 84 24.67 -13.71 2.89
C ALA A 84 23.21 -13.40 2.55
N ALA A 85 22.26 -13.88 3.36
CA ALA A 85 20.83 -13.57 3.20
C ALA A 85 20.54 -12.07 3.36
N ALA A 86 21.20 -11.39 4.30
CA ALA A 86 21.07 -9.94 4.50
C ALA A 86 21.65 -9.15 3.32
N CYS A 87 22.86 -9.48 2.85
CA CYS A 87 23.48 -8.89 1.67
C CYS A 87 22.65 -9.11 0.41
N PHE A 88 22.09 -10.31 0.24
CA PHE A 88 21.20 -10.64 -0.86
C PHE A 88 19.92 -9.80 -0.83
N ARG A 89 19.28 -9.70 0.33
CA ARG A 89 18.09 -8.86 0.53
C ARG A 89 18.40 -7.40 0.19
N TYR A 90 19.56 -6.90 0.62
CA TYR A 90 20.02 -5.54 0.30
C TYR A 90 20.19 -5.36 -1.21
N TYR A 91 20.90 -6.28 -1.87
CA TYR A 91 21.11 -6.24 -3.33
C TYR A 91 19.79 -6.25 -4.12
N SER A 92 18.87 -7.16 -3.77
CA SER A 92 17.56 -7.27 -4.42
C SER A 92 16.75 -5.98 -4.32
N VAL A 93 16.68 -5.39 -3.12
CA VAL A 93 15.88 -4.18 -2.87
C VAL A 93 16.49 -2.93 -3.51
N HIS A 94 17.82 -2.81 -3.52
CA HIS A 94 18.48 -1.58 -3.98
C HIS A 94 18.87 -1.60 -5.46
N TYR A 95 19.19 -2.76 -6.03
CA TYR A 95 19.69 -2.86 -7.40
C TYR A 95 18.72 -3.54 -8.36
N CYS A 96 18.04 -4.62 -7.95
CA CYS A 96 17.10 -5.33 -8.84
C CYS A 96 15.72 -4.62 -8.93
N ASP A 97 15.17 -4.18 -7.80
CA ASP A 97 13.88 -3.47 -7.75
C ASP A 97 13.94 -2.11 -7.00
N PRO A 98 14.83 -1.16 -7.36
CA PRO A 98 14.79 0.19 -6.79
C PRO A 98 13.41 0.85 -6.98
N ALA A 99 12.95 1.62 -5.99
CA ALA A 99 11.65 2.28 -6.10
C ALA A 99 11.55 3.16 -7.37
N PRO A 100 10.49 3.03 -8.19
CA PRO A 100 10.34 3.81 -9.44
C PRO A 100 10.16 5.31 -9.21
N TYR A 101 9.67 5.69 -8.02
CA TYR A 101 9.45 7.07 -7.61
C TYR A 101 9.54 7.18 -6.09
N GLU A 102 9.79 8.39 -5.59
CA GLU A 102 9.54 8.76 -4.19
C GLU A 102 8.23 9.55 -4.09
N ILE A 103 7.58 9.49 -2.94
CA ILE A 103 6.37 10.27 -2.65
C ILE A 103 6.81 11.54 -1.93
N LEU A 104 6.58 12.69 -2.55
CA LEU A 104 6.87 13.98 -1.94
C LEU A 104 5.82 14.29 -0.86
N ARG A 105 4.54 14.13 -1.19
CA ARG A 105 3.44 14.44 -0.28
C ARG A 105 2.29 13.47 -0.48
N ILE A 106 1.67 13.02 0.60
CA ILE A 106 0.36 12.38 0.58
C ILE A 106 -0.60 13.30 1.29
N GLU A 107 -1.71 13.61 0.64
CA GLU A 107 -2.81 14.36 1.24
C GLU A 107 -4.04 13.49 1.26
N GLY A 108 -4.64 13.30 2.43
CA GLY A 108 -5.90 12.59 2.57
C GLY A 108 -6.92 13.47 3.25
N LEU A 109 -8.11 13.62 2.68
CA LEU A 109 -9.24 14.27 3.32
C LEU A 109 -10.43 13.30 3.33
N LEU A 110 -10.98 13.07 4.51
CA LEU A 110 -12.24 12.35 4.70
C LEU A 110 -13.30 13.36 5.15
N ILE A 111 -14.32 13.56 4.34
CA ILE A 111 -15.50 14.36 4.70
C ILE A 111 -16.59 13.39 5.13
N ILE A 112 -17.24 13.71 6.26
CA ILE A 112 -18.32 12.93 6.83
C ILE A 112 -19.58 13.79 6.89
N GLU A 113 -20.63 13.31 6.25
CA GLU A 113 -21.91 14.00 6.12
C GLU A 113 -23.04 13.07 6.55
N PRO A 114 -23.98 13.52 7.41
CA PRO A 114 -25.14 12.72 7.78
C PRO A 114 -26.09 12.58 6.57
N VAL A 115 -26.58 11.36 6.34
CA VAL A 115 -27.56 11.04 5.30
C VAL A 115 -28.62 10.10 5.90
N GLY A 116 -29.68 10.70 6.47
CA GLY A 116 -30.71 9.94 7.18
C GLY A 116 -30.12 9.23 8.41
N GLY A 117 -30.28 7.91 8.49
CA GLY A 117 -29.71 7.08 9.57
C GLY A 117 -28.29 6.56 9.31
N TYR A 118 -27.57 7.13 8.34
CA TYR A 118 -26.22 6.72 7.95
C TYR A 118 -25.31 7.93 7.78
N HIS A 119 -24.01 7.68 7.58
CA HIS A 119 -23.08 8.70 7.12
C HIS A 119 -22.60 8.40 5.71
N ARG A 120 -22.51 9.46 4.92
CA ARG A 120 -21.78 9.48 3.67
C ARG A 120 -20.35 9.91 3.93
N TYR A 121 -19.42 9.11 3.40
CA TYR A 121 -18.00 9.30 3.50
C TYR A 121 -17.44 9.67 2.12
N THR A 122 -16.97 10.90 1.99
CA THR A 122 -16.22 11.34 0.80
C THR A 122 -14.74 11.34 1.14
N ASN A 123 -14.05 10.33 0.66
CA ASN A 123 -12.63 10.14 0.84
C ASN A 123 -11.88 10.60 -0.41
N THR A 124 -11.08 11.65 -0.26
CA THR A 124 -10.10 12.06 -1.26
C THR A 124 -8.69 11.70 -0.80
N ARG A 125 -7.88 11.20 -1.71
CA ARG A 125 -6.45 11.05 -1.49
C ARG A 125 -5.68 11.51 -2.72
N ARG A 126 -4.76 12.44 -2.50
CA ARG A 126 -3.78 12.88 -3.48
C ARG A 126 -2.40 12.43 -3.05
N GLN A 127 -1.53 12.20 -4.02
CA GLN A 127 -0.11 12.00 -3.78
C GLN A 127 0.70 12.67 -4.89
N THR A 128 1.66 13.48 -4.48
CA THR A 128 2.64 14.07 -5.39
C THR A 128 3.88 13.19 -5.38
N ILE A 129 4.31 12.73 -6.54
CA ILE A 129 5.47 11.86 -6.69
C ILE A 129 6.61 12.58 -7.42
N LYS A 130 7.84 12.18 -7.12
CA LYS A 130 9.02 12.49 -7.92
C LYS A 130 9.56 11.21 -8.53
N VAL A 131 9.62 11.18 -9.85
CA VAL A 131 10.02 10.00 -10.60
C VAL A 131 11.53 9.82 -10.56
N LEU A 132 11.97 8.59 -10.27
CA LEU A 132 13.38 8.22 -10.10
C LEU A 132 13.92 7.41 -11.30
N ARG A 133 13.03 6.92 -12.17
CA ARG A 133 13.35 6.10 -13.33
C ARG A 133 12.60 6.56 -14.57
N ASP A 134 13.14 6.27 -15.74
CA ASP A 134 12.42 6.53 -16.98
C ASP A 134 11.31 5.52 -17.23
N ASN A 135 10.30 5.96 -17.98
CA ASN A 135 9.16 5.15 -18.43
C ASN A 135 8.31 4.57 -17.28
N VAL A 136 8.12 5.34 -16.21
CA VAL A 136 7.15 5.01 -15.16
C VAL A 136 5.74 5.28 -15.69
N ARG A 137 4.90 4.26 -15.74
CA ARG A 137 3.53 4.37 -16.29
C ARG A 137 2.46 4.30 -15.23
N LEU A 138 2.65 3.49 -14.20
CA LEU A 138 1.64 3.26 -13.18
C LEU A 138 2.12 3.75 -11.82
N VAL A 139 1.28 4.55 -11.18
CA VAL A 139 1.49 5.02 -9.81
C VAL A 139 0.59 4.21 -8.90
N GLU A 140 1.19 3.45 -7.98
CA GLU A 140 0.48 2.64 -7.00
C GLU A 140 -0.23 3.54 -5.98
N HIS A 141 -1.48 3.20 -5.72
CA HIS A 141 -2.33 3.85 -4.74
C HIS A 141 -3.01 2.77 -3.87
N ARG A 142 -2.91 2.88 -2.54
CA ARG A 142 -3.49 1.90 -1.61
C ARG A 142 -4.64 2.51 -0.84
N SER A 143 -5.87 2.12 -1.14
CA SER A 143 -7.04 2.55 -0.36
C SER A 143 -7.49 1.41 0.55
N HIS A 144 -7.91 1.79 1.77
CA HIS A 144 -8.58 0.89 2.70
C HIS A 144 -10.09 1.08 2.58
N PHE A 145 -10.81 -0.01 2.37
CA PHE A 145 -12.26 -0.01 2.22
C PHE A 145 -12.89 -0.32 3.56
N THR A 146 -13.73 0.59 4.07
CA THR A 146 -14.50 0.36 5.29
C THR A 146 -15.94 -0.05 5.02
N GLY A 147 -16.48 0.23 3.84
CA GLY A 147 -17.90 0.05 3.45
C GLY A 147 -18.44 -1.37 3.35
N ARG A 148 -18.04 -2.31 4.24
CA ARG A 148 -18.70 -3.62 4.37
C ARG A 148 -20.19 -3.49 4.76
N GLY A 149 -20.63 -2.32 5.23
CA GLY A 149 -22.04 -2.00 5.53
C GLY A 149 -22.80 -1.21 4.46
N SER A 150 -22.21 -0.94 3.28
CA SER A 150 -22.84 -0.02 2.30
C SER A 150 -24.07 -0.64 1.64
N ARG A 151 -25.25 -0.02 1.83
CA ARG A 151 -26.46 -0.27 1.03
C ARG A 151 -26.41 0.43 -0.35
N GLY A 152 -25.58 1.47 -0.49
CA GLY A 152 -25.51 2.35 -1.67
C GLY A 152 -24.37 2.04 -2.67
N LYS A 153 -24.34 2.80 -3.77
CA LYS A 153 -23.28 2.75 -4.79
C LYS A 153 -21.96 3.29 -4.21
N ASN A 154 -21.00 2.41 -3.97
CA ASN A 154 -19.60 2.79 -3.77
C ASN A 154 -19.04 3.27 -5.11
N SER A 155 -18.61 4.53 -5.17
CA SER A 155 -17.97 5.10 -6.36
C SER A 155 -16.50 5.36 -6.09
N ILE A 156 -15.67 5.12 -7.10
CA ILE A 156 -14.26 5.44 -7.06
C ILE A 156 -13.82 5.96 -8.42
N GLU A 157 -13.16 7.10 -8.43
CA GLU A 157 -12.78 7.83 -9.63
C GLU A 157 -11.40 8.47 -9.45
N SER A 158 -10.74 8.77 -10.57
CA SER A 158 -9.54 9.60 -10.55
C SER A 158 -9.90 11.04 -10.22
N LEU A 159 -9.08 11.70 -9.40
CA LEU A 159 -9.23 13.14 -9.11
C LEU A 159 -8.77 14.03 -10.25
N ILE A 160 -7.87 13.53 -11.10
CA ILE A 160 -7.23 14.33 -12.15
C ILE A 160 -7.80 13.89 -13.50
N PRO A 161 -8.36 14.84 -14.29
CA PRO A 161 -8.84 14.54 -15.64
C PRO A 161 -7.73 13.98 -16.53
N GLY A 162 -8.06 12.97 -17.34
CA GLY A 162 -7.11 12.31 -18.24
C GLY A 162 -6.25 11.21 -17.60
N HIS A 163 -6.40 10.98 -16.30
CA HIS A 163 -5.78 9.84 -15.62
C HIS A 163 -6.71 8.64 -15.62
N ASP A 164 -6.19 7.47 -16.01
CA ASP A 164 -6.94 6.21 -15.96
C ASP A 164 -6.74 5.49 -14.63
N LEU A 165 -7.84 5.06 -14.02
CA LEU A 165 -7.83 4.34 -12.76
C LEU A 165 -8.02 2.84 -12.97
N PHE A 166 -7.06 2.05 -12.49
CA PHE A 166 -7.12 0.59 -12.48
C PHE A 166 -7.32 0.09 -11.05
N VAL A 167 -8.41 -0.63 -10.82
CA VAL A 167 -8.78 -1.14 -9.49
C VAL A 167 -8.59 -2.65 -9.45
N ALA A 168 -7.89 -3.17 -8.44
CA ALA A 168 -7.81 -4.61 -8.23
C ALA A 168 -9.20 -5.21 -7.99
N ARG A 169 -9.48 -6.34 -8.65
CA ARG A 169 -10.78 -7.03 -8.58
C ARG A 169 -11.16 -7.46 -7.16
N ALA A 170 -10.19 -7.90 -6.37
CA ALA A 170 -10.40 -8.42 -5.02
C ALA A 170 -9.78 -7.50 -3.97
N ALA A 171 -10.40 -7.47 -2.78
CA ALA A 171 -9.79 -6.89 -1.59
C ALA A 171 -8.70 -7.81 -1.03
N GLU A 172 -7.66 -7.19 -0.45
CA GLU A 172 -6.67 -7.84 0.39
C GLU A 172 -7.30 -8.31 1.71
N GLU A 173 -6.60 -9.18 2.43
CA GLU A 173 -7.05 -9.75 3.72
C GLU A 173 -7.42 -8.67 4.75
N ASP A 174 -6.75 -7.51 4.70
CA ASP A 174 -7.04 -6.39 5.59
C ASP A 174 -8.27 -5.54 5.19
N GLY A 175 -8.91 -5.88 4.08
CA GLY A 175 -10.00 -5.13 3.46
C GLY A 175 -9.52 -3.97 2.57
N GLY A 176 -8.22 -3.78 2.40
CA GLY A 176 -7.69 -2.84 1.41
C GLY A 176 -7.89 -3.32 -0.03
N ARG A 177 -7.84 -2.43 -1.01
CA ARG A 177 -7.62 -2.81 -2.42
C ARG A 177 -6.44 -2.02 -2.95
N ARG A 178 -5.70 -2.66 -3.84
CA ARG A 178 -4.67 -1.99 -4.63
C ARG A 178 -5.31 -1.30 -5.81
N LEU A 179 -4.84 -0.09 -6.06
CA LEU A 179 -5.23 0.71 -7.21
C LEU A 179 -3.96 1.19 -7.90
N TRP A 180 -4.07 1.45 -9.18
CA TRP A 180 -3.02 2.06 -9.98
C TRP A 180 -3.61 3.18 -10.81
N ILE A 181 -2.89 4.29 -10.89
CA ILE A 181 -3.26 5.41 -11.75
C ILE A 181 -2.25 5.48 -12.90
N TYR A 182 -2.76 5.51 -14.13
CA TYR A 182 -1.98 5.84 -15.32
C TYR A 182 -2.18 7.32 -15.64
N PRO A 183 -1.11 8.16 -15.62
CA PRO A 183 -1.22 9.59 -15.87
C PRO A 183 -1.56 10.00 -17.33
N GLY A 184 -1.95 9.05 -18.18
CA GLY A 184 -2.16 9.28 -19.62
C GLY A 184 -0.87 9.20 -20.47
N ARG A 185 0.30 9.32 -19.84
CA ARG A 185 1.62 9.29 -20.49
C ARG A 185 2.67 8.53 -19.66
N PRO A 186 3.76 8.04 -20.27
CA PRO A 186 4.94 7.66 -19.50
C PRO A 186 5.56 8.88 -18.82
N LEU A 187 5.99 8.69 -17.57
CA LEU A 187 6.76 9.65 -16.80
C LEU A 187 8.25 9.32 -16.87
N PHE A 188 9.08 10.36 -16.87
CA PHE A 188 10.54 10.25 -16.98
C PHE A 188 11.24 10.65 -15.68
N ARG A 189 12.51 10.26 -15.53
CA ARG A 189 13.28 10.60 -14.33
C ARG A 189 13.30 12.12 -14.12
N GLY A 190 12.97 12.54 -12.90
CA GLY A 190 12.90 13.95 -12.53
C GLY A 190 11.50 14.55 -12.62
N ASP A 191 10.58 13.93 -13.38
CA ASP A 191 9.19 14.38 -13.46
C ASP A 191 8.55 14.42 -12.07
N VAL A 192 7.75 15.46 -11.86
CA VAL A 192 6.87 15.58 -10.70
C VAL A 192 5.45 15.47 -11.22
N GLU A 193 4.70 14.51 -10.68
CA GLU A 193 3.32 14.25 -11.09
C GLU A 193 2.46 14.13 -9.84
N GLU A 194 1.30 14.78 -9.86
CA GLU A 194 0.25 14.56 -8.87
C GLU A 194 -0.66 13.46 -9.39
N VAL A 195 -1.07 12.52 -8.54
CA VAL A 195 -2.15 11.57 -8.85
C VAL A 195 -3.10 11.52 -7.65
N GLY A 196 -4.36 11.20 -7.89
CA GLY A 196 -5.30 11.09 -6.78
C GLY A 196 -6.56 10.31 -7.09
N ILE A 197 -7.24 9.87 -6.05
CA ILE A 197 -8.54 9.21 -6.12
C ILE A 197 -9.56 9.94 -5.27
N ARG A 198 -10.80 9.94 -5.74
CA ARG A 198 -11.98 10.25 -4.94
C ARG A 198 -12.81 9.00 -4.81
N GLN A 199 -13.25 8.75 -3.60
CA GLN A 199 -14.09 7.62 -3.26
C GLN A 199 -15.26 8.11 -2.43
N VAL A 200 -16.47 7.72 -2.80
CA VAL A 200 -17.68 8.03 -2.04
C VAL A 200 -18.39 6.72 -1.70
N PHE A 201 -18.69 6.53 -0.41
CA PHE A 201 -19.44 5.40 0.09
C PHE A 201 -20.28 5.79 1.30
N GLU A 202 -21.31 4.99 1.58
CA GLU A 202 -22.16 5.15 2.77
C GLU A 202 -21.89 3.98 3.70
N ASP A 203 -21.80 4.24 5.00
CA ASP A 203 -21.54 3.22 6.01
C ASP A 203 -22.32 3.54 7.30
N ASN A 204 -22.54 2.50 8.11
CA ASN A 204 -23.19 2.66 9.40
C ASN A 204 -22.20 3.18 10.45
N ILE A 205 -22.69 4.01 11.38
CA ILE A 205 -21.89 4.70 12.41
C ILE A 205 -21.01 3.72 13.23
N GLU A 206 -21.59 2.57 13.60
CA GLU A 206 -20.98 1.59 14.50
C GLU A 206 -19.90 0.70 13.85
N THR A 207 -19.91 0.58 12.51
CA THR A 207 -19.07 -0.38 11.78
C THR A 207 -17.80 0.20 11.20
N MET A 208 -17.59 1.51 11.32
CA MET A 208 -16.47 2.18 10.68
C MET A 208 -15.13 1.81 11.34
N LYS A 209 -14.17 1.34 10.53
CA LYS A 209 -12.77 1.18 10.97
C LYS A 209 -12.10 2.56 11.09
N PRO A 210 -11.06 2.71 11.93
CA PRO A 210 -10.27 3.94 12.00
C PRO A 210 -9.84 4.43 10.62
N TYR A 211 -9.91 5.74 10.40
CA TYR A 211 -9.49 6.36 9.15
C TYR A 211 -7.99 6.59 9.17
N TYR A 212 -7.24 5.96 8.26
CA TYR A 212 -5.79 6.10 8.22
C TYR A 212 -5.19 6.04 6.81
N ARG A 213 -3.92 6.47 6.72
CA ARG A 213 -3.06 6.40 5.54
C ARG A 213 -1.76 5.69 5.85
N LYS A 214 -1.38 4.78 4.96
CA LYS A 214 -0.10 4.08 5.00
C LYS A 214 1.02 5.06 4.64
N GLY A 215 2.16 4.93 5.33
CA GLY A 215 3.34 5.77 5.23
C GLY A 215 4.02 5.86 3.87
N GLY A 216 3.72 4.95 2.94
CA GLY A 216 4.42 4.81 1.65
C GLY A 216 4.87 3.38 1.37
N ASN A 217 4.89 2.51 2.39
CA ASN A 217 5.34 1.12 2.28
C ASN A 217 6.74 1.03 1.66
N ARG A 218 6.88 0.56 0.41
CA ARG A 218 8.20 0.48 -0.25
C ARG A 218 8.70 1.83 -0.77
N PHE A 219 7.84 2.85 -0.85
CA PHE A 219 8.19 4.17 -1.34
C PHE A 219 8.61 5.05 -0.17
N LYS A 220 9.72 5.79 -0.34
CA LYS A 220 10.09 6.87 0.58
C LYS A 220 9.03 7.97 0.49
N THR A 221 8.49 8.39 1.63
CA THR A 221 7.50 9.46 1.70
C THR A 221 8.02 10.60 2.54
N ARG A 222 8.06 11.82 1.98
CA ARG A 222 8.59 12.99 2.68
C ARG A 222 7.58 13.60 3.64
N GLU A 223 6.30 13.61 3.27
CA GLU A 223 5.25 14.21 4.09
C GLU A 223 3.93 13.48 3.90
N ILE A 224 3.18 13.35 5.01
CA ILE A 224 1.80 12.91 4.99
C ILE A 224 0.96 13.92 5.75
N SER A 225 -0.06 14.46 5.11
CA SER A 225 -1.09 15.26 5.74
C SER A 225 -2.44 14.56 5.63
N ILE A 226 -3.15 14.44 6.75
CA ILE A 226 -4.42 13.74 6.83
C ILE A 226 -5.38 14.64 7.58
N ALA A 227 -6.51 14.92 6.94
CA ALA A 227 -7.60 15.67 7.49
C ALA A 227 -8.87 14.81 7.54
N ILE A 228 -9.69 15.08 8.54
CA ILE A 228 -11.05 14.58 8.65
C ILE A 228 -11.97 15.75 8.97
N ARG A 229 -13.09 15.84 8.26
CA ARG A 229 -14.03 16.95 8.35
C ARG A 229 -15.42 16.44 8.70
N PHE A 230 -16.01 17.06 9.69
CA PHE A 230 -17.38 16.81 10.14
C PHE A 230 -18.23 18.06 9.91
N VAL A 231 -19.55 17.85 9.81
CA VAL A 231 -20.50 18.93 10.02
C VAL A 231 -20.40 19.38 11.48
N LEU A 232 -20.46 20.69 11.74
CA LEU A 232 -20.24 21.27 13.07
C LEU A 232 -21.24 20.75 14.12
N ALA A 233 -22.46 20.40 13.70
CA ALA A 233 -23.48 19.79 14.58
C ALA A 233 -23.11 18.37 15.04
N GLU A 234 -22.19 17.69 14.34
CA GLU A 234 -21.70 16.34 14.65
C GLU A 234 -20.22 16.37 15.05
N ASP A 235 -19.73 17.49 15.60
CA ASP A 235 -18.37 17.57 16.12
C ASP A 235 -18.15 16.45 17.17
N PRO A 236 -17.19 15.53 16.94
CA PRO A 236 -16.98 14.40 17.85
C PRO A 236 -16.59 14.86 19.26
N LEU A 237 -17.05 14.13 20.29
CA LEU A 237 -16.67 14.39 21.69
C LEU A 237 -15.17 14.29 21.91
N LYS A 238 -14.53 13.38 21.17
CA LYS A 238 -13.11 13.11 21.25
C LYS A 238 -12.57 12.63 19.91
N ILE A 239 -11.38 13.10 19.56
CA ILE A 239 -10.62 12.63 18.41
C ILE A 239 -9.14 12.49 18.74
N ASP A 240 -8.62 11.30 18.50
CA ASP A 240 -7.22 10.95 18.70
C ASP A 240 -6.55 10.81 17.32
N GLY A 241 -5.45 11.52 17.10
CA GLY A 241 -4.52 11.19 16.03
C GLY A 241 -3.65 10.02 16.47
N LEU A 242 -3.51 8.99 15.62
CA LEU A 242 -2.88 7.72 15.97
C LEU A 242 -1.83 7.30 14.95
N VAL A 243 -0.83 6.57 15.46
CA VAL A 243 0.20 5.89 14.67
C VAL A 243 0.07 4.39 14.88
N TRP A 244 -0.09 3.66 13.78
CA TRP A 244 -0.12 2.20 13.77
C TRP A 244 1.11 1.62 13.09
N ASN A 245 1.66 0.55 13.64
CA ASN A 245 2.69 -0.22 12.95
C ASN A 245 2.02 -1.23 11.99
N ASN A 246 2.24 -1.07 10.69
CA ASN A 246 1.78 -1.98 9.64
C ASN A 246 2.86 -3.02 9.29
N GLY A 247 3.56 -3.56 10.29
CA GLY A 247 4.49 -4.66 10.12
C GLY A 247 3.89 -5.80 9.30
N THR A 248 4.74 -6.53 8.58
CA THR A 248 4.37 -7.59 7.63
C THR A 248 3.58 -8.76 8.23
N THR A 249 3.49 -8.86 9.56
CA THR A 249 2.69 -9.87 10.26
C THR A 249 1.41 -9.26 10.81
N TYR A 250 0.25 -9.82 10.44
CA TYR A 250 -1.08 -9.37 10.88
C TYR A 250 -1.14 -9.13 12.41
N HIS A 251 -0.53 -10.01 13.20
CA HIS A 251 -0.49 -9.96 14.68
C HIS A 251 0.35 -8.82 15.28
N LYS A 252 1.08 -8.06 14.47
CA LYS A 252 1.92 -6.93 14.93
C LYS A 252 1.30 -5.56 14.62
N ARG A 253 0.07 -5.52 14.10
CA ARG A 253 -0.69 -4.27 13.97
C ARG A 253 -1.10 -3.76 15.35
N ARG A 254 -0.31 -2.84 15.87
CA ARG A 254 -0.52 -2.22 17.18
C ARG A 254 -0.44 -0.71 17.04
N GLU A 255 -1.25 -0.03 17.85
CA GLU A 255 -1.07 1.39 18.13
C GLU A 255 0.32 1.53 18.78
N VAL A 256 1.18 2.35 18.16
CA VAL A 256 2.57 2.57 18.62
C VAL A 256 2.82 4.01 19.06
N GLY A 257 1.82 4.88 18.92
CA GLY A 257 1.89 6.26 19.36
C GLY A 257 0.65 7.06 19.02
N THR A 258 0.60 8.27 19.57
CA THR A 258 -0.44 9.26 19.34
C THR A 258 0.15 10.51 18.71
N ILE A 259 -0.67 11.28 18.01
CA ILE A 259 -0.34 12.57 17.40
C ILE A 259 -1.49 13.51 17.75
N ALA A 260 -1.19 14.68 18.29
CA ALA A 260 -2.20 15.68 18.58
C ALA A 260 -2.79 16.23 17.27
N PRO A 261 -4.12 16.12 17.04
CA PRO A 261 -4.78 16.77 15.91
C PRO A 261 -4.78 18.29 16.09
N VAL A 262 -4.58 19.01 14.99
CA VAL A 262 -4.93 20.43 14.91
C VAL A 262 -6.41 20.51 14.57
N ARG A 263 -7.20 21.19 15.41
CA ARG A 263 -8.62 21.41 15.21
C ARG A 263 -8.87 22.80 14.63
N THR A 264 -9.61 22.88 13.53
CA THR A 264 -9.99 24.14 12.88
C THR A 264 -11.51 24.18 12.72
N VAL A 265 -12.14 25.29 13.11
CA VAL A 265 -13.60 25.47 13.00
C VAL A 265 -13.89 26.51 11.93
N ASP A 266 -14.70 26.14 10.95
CA ASP A 266 -15.28 27.06 9.99
C ASP A 266 -16.77 27.24 10.31
N ARG A 267 -17.09 28.36 10.97
CA ARG A 267 -18.46 28.70 11.34
C ARG A 267 -19.32 29.10 10.14
N LEU A 268 -18.72 29.59 9.06
CA LEU A 268 -19.45 30.01 7.86
C LEU A 268 -19.86 28.78 7.03
N ALA A 269 -18.93 27.83 6.86
CA ALA A 269 -19.21 26.57 6.19
C ALA A 269 -19.97 25.57 7.08
N GLY A 270 -20.08 25.84 8.39
CA GLY A 270 -20.71 24.93 9.35
C GLY A 270 -19.95 23.61 9.49
N THR A 271 -18.61 23.65 9.47
CA THR A 271 -17.77 22.45 9.54
C THR A 271 -16.67 22.57 10.59
N VAL A 272 -16.18 21.41 11.03
CA VAL A 272 -15.00 21.28 11.87
C VAL A 272 -14.04 20.29 11.23
N GLU A 273 -12.76 20.67 11.14
CA GLU A 273 -11.71 19.85 10.56
C GLU A 273 -10.65 19.53 11.60
N TYR A 274 -10.17 18.29 11.57
CA TYR A 274 -9.05 17.81 12.36
C TYR A 274 -7.95 17.32 11.45
N GLN A 275 -6.75 17.85 11.64
CA GLN A 275 -5.61 17.59 10.75
C GLN A 275 -4.41 17.09 11.54
N ILE A 276 -3.70 16.10 10.96
CA ILE A 276 -2.36 15.70 11.38
C ILE A 276 -1.42 15.82 10.19
N SER A 277 -0.23 16.33 10.43
CA SER A 277 0.84 16.41 9.44
C SER A 277 2.09 15.74 10.00
N VAL A 278 2.65 14.81 9.23
CA VAL A 278 3.77 13.97 9.64
C VAL A 278 4.91 14.13 8.64
N PRO A 279 5.99 14.86 9.01
CA PRO A 279 7.19 14.90 8.22
C PRO A 279 7.92 13.56 8.32
N ARG A 280 8.58 13.15 7.23
CA ARG A 280 9.40 11.93 7.12
C ARG A 280 8.66 10.68 7.61
N ALA A 281 7.46 10.47 7.07
CA ALA A 281 6.60 9.34 7.42
C ALA A 281 7.35 8.00 7.28
N LYS A 282 7.24 7.15 8.31
CA LYS A 282 7.91 5.85 8.33
C LYS A 282 7.23 4.89 7.34
N PRO A 283 8.00 4.21 6.48
CA PRO A 283 7.53 3.22 5.50
C PRO A 283 6.47 2.23 6.04
N HIS A 284 6.73 1.69 7.22
CA HIS A 284 5.95 0.64 7.87
C HIS A 284 4.88 1.16 8.82
N HIS A 285 4.65 2.48 8.90
CA HIS A 285 3.61 3.05 9.74
C HIS A 285 2.35 3.40 8.95
N ALA A 286 1.24 3.50 9.65
CA ALA A 286 0.06 4.23 9.23
C ALA A 286 -0.24 5.34 10.22
N TYR A 287 -0.85 6.40 9.71
CA TYR A 287 -1.21 7.61 10.45
C TYR A 287 -2.68 7.90 10.20
N GLY A 288 -3.42 8.40 11.18
CA GLY A 288 -4.84 8.65 11.00
C GLY A 288 -5.56 8.99 12.28
N PHE A 289 -6.87 8.78 12.29
CA PHE A 289 -7.77 9.22 13.36
C PHE A 289 -8.61 8.07 13.89
N ARG A 290 -8.93 8.17 15.19
CA ARG A 290 -10.02 7.46 15.87
C ARG A 290 -10.84 8.51 16.60
N TRP A 291 -12.16 8.41 16.53
CA TRP A 291 -13.04 9.37 17.21
C TRP A 291 -14.19 8.68 17.94
N VAL A 292 -14.85 9.45 18.80
CA VAL A 292 -16.05 9.09 19.57
C VAL A 292 -17.17 10.04 19.16
N TRP A 293 -18.30 9.47 18.77
CA TRP A 293 -19.46 10.23 18.33
C TRP A 293 -20.17 10.94 19.51
N PRO A 294 -20.96 11.99 19.26
CA PRO A 294 -21.74 12.71 20.28
C PRO A 294 -22.64 11.83 21.16
N ASP A 295 -23.14 10.74 20.61
CA ASP A 295 -23.97 9.74 21.32
C ASP A 295 -23.15 8.75 22.18
N GLY A 296 -21.83 8.92 22.24
CA GLY A 296 -20.91 8.05 22.98
C GLY A 296 -20.58 6.73 22.26
N SER A 297 -21.09 6.51 21.05
CA SER A 297 -20.75 5.34 20.25
C SER A 297 -19.29 5.40 19.75
N PHE A 298 -18.66 4.22 19.67
CA PHE A 298 -17.25 4.08 19.27
C PHE A 298 -17.12 3.44 17.89
N GLN A 299 -16.07 3.85 17.17
CA GLN A 299 -15.54 3.03 16.09
C GLN A 299 -15.02 1.69 16.63
N LYS A 300 -15.45 0.58 16.03
CA LYS A 300 -15.04 -0.77 16.43
C LYS A 300 -13.51 -0.91 16.34
N ARG A 301 -12.85 -1.40 17.40
CA ARG A 301 -11.41 -1.71 17.37
C ARG A 301 -11.12 -2.69 16.23
N VAL A 302 -10.08 -2.44 15.46
CA VAL A 302 -9.54 -3.42 14.50
C VAL A 302 -8.98 -4.58 15.32
N LYS A 303 -9.65 -5.74 15.29
CA LYS A 303 -9.11 -7.01 15.81
C LYS A 303 -8.15 -7.63 14.80
#